data_AF-A0A6L2M7Z0-F1
#
_entry.id   AF-A0A6L2M7Z0-F1
#
_cell.length_a   1.000
_cell.length_b   1.000
_cell.length_c   1.000
_cell.angle_alpha   90.00
_cell.angle_beta   90.00
_cell.angle_gamma   90.00
#
_symmetry.space_group_name_H-M   'P 1'
#
loop_
_entity.id
_entity.type
_entity.pdbx_description
1 polymer ?
#
loop_
_entity_poly.entity_id
_entity_poly.type
_entity_poly.pdbx_seq_one_letter_code
_entity_poly.pdbx_strand_id
1 'polypeptide(L)'
;MGEPLSPDRVFDFSMNESEPQHGYDFFAPGLLSDYAGAEVVEQLVDPMIEELAKPIVEVEEQMATPVMDMEEDLAMLFGVEEDSSNDEFEGPEGDEEVGGSYTATAEGHSLTLLAPGVPVPLSVIEDLCTRMGNLEYGHGLLVKKVITVSNAEVADSIAIGEIGLRVSTVKGQMQVMASQMVQVVSGLEQVQTLQATVQHKDMQIQQLQTLVTEMSSRDGTLMQCLLGLDRRLADVERRPPGPQ
;
A
#
# COMPACT_ATOMS: atom_id res chain seq x y z
N MET A 1 24.48 -33.54 23.07
CA MET A 1 23.35 -33.89 23.94
C MET A 1 22.68 -32.59 24.32
N GLY A 2 21.72 -32.13 23.51
CA GLY A 2 20.98 -30.88 23.73
C GLY A 2 19.58 -31.20 24.23
N GLU A 3 19.12 -30.46 25.23
CA GLU A 3 17.79 -30.63 25.83
C GLU A 3 16.67 -30.18 24.86
N PRO A 4 15.52 -30.89 24.82
CA PRO A 4 14.37 -30.46 24.04
C PRO A 4 13.58 -29.38 24.79
N LEU A 5 13.24 -28.31 24.08
CA LEU A 5 12.38 -27.23 24.58
C LEU A 5 10.94 -27.72 24.74
N SER A 6 10.34 -27.46 25.90
CA SER A 6 8.98 -27.88 26.24
C SER A 6 7.90 -27.13 25.43
N PRO A 7 6.82 -27.79 24.96
CA PRO A 7 5.84 -27.20 24.05
C PRO A 7 4.75 -26.30 24.69
N ASP A 8 4.81 -26.06 26.00
CA ASP A 8 3.68 -25.50 26.76
C ASP A 8 3.84 -24.00 27.09
N ARG A 9 4.29 -23.21 26.11
CA ARG A 9 4.30 -21.74 26.26
C ARG A 9 3.02 -21.15 25.68
N VAL A 10 1.96 -21.22 26.48
CA VAL A 10 0.70 -20.51 26.24
C VAL A 10 1.01 -19.01 26.18
N PHE A 11 0.78 -18.38 25.03
CA PHE A 11 0.90 -16.94 24.87
C PHE A 11 -0.33 -16.28 25.51
N ASP A 12 -0.17 -15.73 26.71
CA ASP A 12 -1.14 -14.77 27.26
C ASP A 12 -0.98 -13.45 26.49
N PHE A 13 -1.89 -13.21 25.55
CA PHE A 13 -2.09 -11.87 24.98
C PHE A 13 -2.84 -11.04 26.02
N SER A 14 -2.11 -10.26 26.81
CA SER A 14 -2.71 -9.18 27.60
C SER A 14 -3.32 -8.16 26.64
N MET A 15 -4.65 -8.20 26.54
CA MET A 15 -5.48 -7.24 25.83
C MET A 15 -5.31 -5.89 26.51
N ASN A 16 -4.36 -5.09 26.02
CA ASN A 16 -4.13 -3.75 26.52
C ASN A 16 -5.24 -2.87 25.93
N GLU A 17 -6.21 -2.48 26.76
CA GLU A 17 -7.23 -1.49 26.41
C GLU A 17 -6.52 -0.21 25.98
N SER A 18 -6.51 0.07 24.67
CA SER A 18 -6.02 1.33 24.14
C SER A 18 -6.98 2.43 24.58
N GLU A 19 -6.54 3.26 25.53
CA GLU A 19 -7.21 4.51 25.89
C GLU A 19 -7.55 5.32 24.62
N PRO A 20 -8.74 5.94 24.54
CA PRO A 20 -9.11 6.76 23.41
C PRO A 20 -8.16 7.96 23.33
N GLN A 21 -7.34 8.01 22.29
CA GLN A 21 -6.47 9.16 22.04
C GLN A 21 -7.33 10.41 21.86
N HIS A 22 -7.17 11.36 22.77
CA HIS A 22 -7.73 12.71 22.66
C HIS A 22 -7.35 13.29 21.29
N GLY A 23 -8.38 13.62 20.51
CA GLY A 23 -8.25 14.32 19.23
C GLY A 23 -7.49 15.64 19.42
N TYR A 24 -6.35 15.74 18.75
CA TYR A 24 -5.63 16.99 18.53
C TYR A 24 -6.42 17.83 17.52
N ASP A 25 -7.20 18.80 17.99
CA ASP A 25 -7.70 19.91 17.17
C ASP A 25 -6.55 20.89 16.91
N PHE A 26 -5.74 20.62 15.87
CA PHE A 26 -4.61 21.47 15.50
C PHE A 26 -4.86 22.35 14.25
N PHE A 27 -6.11 22.47 13.79
CA PHE A 27 -6.45 23.32 12.64
C PHE A 27 -7.57 24.32 12.96
N ALA A 28 -7.26 25.29 13.83
CA ALA A 28 -7.91 26.59 13.79
C ALA A 28 -6.95 27.58 13.08
N PRO A 29 -7.19 27.97 11.82
CA PRO A 29 -6.42 29.05 11.20
C PRO A 29 -6.73 30.36 11.93
N GLY A 30 -5.77 30.80 12.75
CA GLY A 30 -5.78 32.11 13.37
C GLY A 30 -5.73 33.18 12.29
N LEU A 31 -6.81 33.95 12.17
CA LEU A 31 -6.88 35.20 11.44
C LEU A 31 -5.85 36.18 12.00
N LEU A 32 -4.74 36.39 11.27
CA LEU A 32 -3.82 37.50 11.52
C LEU A 32 -4.44 38.78 10.97
N SER A 33 -5.17 39.45 11.86
CA SER A 33 -5.69 40.80 11.72
C SER A 33 -4.56 41.82 11.94
N ASP A 34 -4.42 42.70 10.95
CA ASP A 34 -4.07 44.11 11.01
C ASP A 34 -2.74 44.55 11.65
N TYR A 35 -1.73 44.71 10.79
CA TYR A 35 -0.73 45.78 10.95
C TYR A 35 -0.83 46.75 9.78
N ALA A 36 -1.62 47.80 10.00
CA ALA A 36 -1.62 49.02 9.22
C ALA A 36 -0.54 49.96 9.75
N GLY A 37 0.29 50.52 8.86
CA GLY A 37 1.01 51.78 9.12
C GLY A 37 2.50 51.77 8.81
N ALA A 38 2.86 51.87 7.53
CA ALA A 38 4.05 52.58 7.08
C ALA A 38 3.88 52.97 5.61
N GLU A 39 3.37 54.18 5.39
CA GLU A 39 3.43 54.86 4.10
C GLU A 39 4.88 55.28 3.78
N VAL A 40 5.13 55.43 2.48
CA VAL A 40 6.26 56.13 1.84
C VAL A 40 7.54 55.33 1.64
N VAL A 41 7.60 54.58 0.53
CA VAL A 41 8.50 54.87 -0.61
C VAL A 41 7.87 54.25 -1.87
N GLU A 42 7.11 55.04 -2.63
CA GLU A 42 6.80 54.73 -4.02
C GLU A 42 8.00 55.07 -4.92
N GLN A 43 8.10 54.36 -6.05
CA GLN A 43 8.87 54.66 -7.25
C GLN A 43 10.37 54.34 -7.22
N LEU A 44 10.70 53.08 -7.51
CA LEU A 44 11.63 52.64 -8.59
C LEU A 44 11.93 51.13 -8.47
N VAL A 45 10.90 50.29 -8.33
CA VAL A 45 11.04 48.83 -8.51
C VAL A 45 10.09 48.41 -9.62
N ASP A 46 10.60 48.58 -10.82
CA ASP A 46 10.07 48.08 -12.09
C ASP A 46 10.03 46.51 -12.10
N PRO A 47 9.39 45.89 -13.10
CA PRO A 47 8.36 44.87 -12.97
C PRO A 47 8.91 43.43 -12.99
N MET A 48 9.59 43.00 -11.92
CA MET A 48 10.09 41.61 -11.82
C MET A 48 9.22 40.69 -10.93
N ILE A 49 8.06 41.16 -10.46
CA ILE A 49 7.22 40.40 -9.50
C ILE A 49 5.90 39.91 -10.12
N GLU A 50 5.51 40.40 -11.31
CA GLU A 50 4.34 39.83 -12.01
C GLU A 50 4.63 38.49 -12.70
N GLU A 51 5.91 38.09 -12.84
CA GLU A 51 6.30 36.79 -13.42
C GLU A 51 6.35 35.65 -12.39
N LEU A 52 6.19 35.93 -11.09
CA LEU A 52 6.22 34.89 -10.04
C LEU A 52 4.84 34.59 -9.42
N ALA A 53 3.77 35.26 -9.88
CA ALA A 53 2.40 35.05 -9.38
C ALA A 53 1.51 34.17 -10.28
N LYS A 54 2.03 33.66 -11.40
CA LYS A 54 1.35 32.71 -12.31
C LYS A 54 2.34 31.60 -12.69
N PRO A 55 2.51 30.56 -11.88
CA PRO A 55 1.58 29.42 -11.95
C PRO A 55 1.44 28.68 -10.61
N ILE A 56 0.51 29.07 -9.74
CA ILE A 56 0.03 28.18 -8.66
C ILE A 56 -1.46 27.85 -8.82
N VAL A 57 -2.18 28.56 -9.70
CA VAL A 57 -3.59 28.25 -10.02
C VAL A 57 -3.72 27.16 -11.10
N GLU A 58 -2.63 26.76 -11.77
CA GLU A 58 -2.66 25.82 -12.90
C GLU A 58 -2.02 24.45 -12.60
N VAL A 59 -1.73 24.14 -11.33
CA VAL A 59 -1.36 22.78 -10.88
C VAL A 59 -2.51 22.09 -10.16
N GLU A 60 -3.54 22.84 -9.74
CA GLU A 60 -4.74 22.27 -9.12
C GLU A 60 -5.81 21.85 -10.17
N GLU A 61 -5.83 22.47 -11.36
CA GLU A 61 -6.75 22.12 -12.45
C GLU A 61 -6.22 20.99 -13.37
N GLN A 62 -5.03 20.43 -13.09
CA GLN A 62 -4.59 19.16 -13.69
C GLN A 62 -4.82 17.94 -12.78
N MET A 63 -5.37 18.16 -11.58
CA MET A 63 -5.88 17.10 -10.71
C MET A 63 -7.38 16.81 -10.99
N ALA A 64 -8.02 17.59 -11.87
CA ALA A 64 -9.38 17.37 -12.33
C ALA A 64 -9.40 16.53 -13.61
N THR A 65 -9.28 15.21 -13.42
CA THR A 65 -9.68 14.11 -14.33
C THR A 65 -8.86 13.93 -15.64
N PRO A 66 -8.35 12.70 -15.86
CA PRO A 66 -9.23 11.61 -16.24
C PRO A 66 -9.32 10.54 -15.15
N VAL A 67 -10.39 10.60 -14.35
CA VAL A 67 -11.19 9.39 -14.14
C VAL A 67 -11.92 9.18 -15.47
N MET A 68 -11.17 8.81 -16.51
CA MET A 68 -11.71 8.30 -17.76
C MET A 68 -11.11 6.90 -17.88
N ASP A 69 -11.98 5.94 -17.64
CA ASP A 69 -11.94 4.59 -18.21
C ASP A 69 -10.77 3.67 -17.89
N MET A 70 -10.25 3.67 -16.66
CA MET A 70 -9.55 2.47 -16.17
C MET A 70 -10.49 1.43 -15.53
N GLU A 71 -11.80 1.69 -15.49
CA GLU A 71 -12.82 0.70 -15.14
C GLU A 71 -13.16 -0.22 -16.33
N GLU A 72 -12.98 0.25 -17.58
CA GLU A 72 -13.25 -0.56 -18.79
C GLU A 72 -12.18 -1.63 -19.05
N ASP A 73 -10.93 -1.39 -18.63
CA ASP A 73 -9.84 -2.39 -18.75
C ASP A 73 -9.84 -3.44 -17.63
N LEU A 74 -10.51 -3.19 -16.50
CA LEU A 74 -10.75 -4.23 -15.47
C LEU A 74 -11.85 -5.20 -15.89
N ALA A 75 -12.82 -4.77 -16.71
CA ALA A 75 -13.83 -5.64 -17.29
C ALA A 75 -13.25 -6.65 -18.31
N MET A 76 -12.11 -6.35 -18.92
CA MET A 76 -11.41 -7.30 -19.82
C MET A 76 -10.48 -8.28 -19.08
N LEU A 77 -10.01 -7.97 -17.87
CA LEU A 77 -9.20 -8.91 -17.08
C LEU A 77 -10.08 -9.95 -16.34
N PHE A 78 -11.36 -9.61 -16.10
CA PHE A 78 -12.42 -10.55 -15.74
C PHE A 78 -13.29 -10.93 -16.96
N GLY A 79 -12.72 -10.84 -18.16
CA GLY A 79 -13.24 -11.47 -19.37
C GLY A 79 -13.08 -12.99 -19.33
N VAL A 80 -13.61 -13.62 -18.28
CA VAL A 80 -13.92 -15.05 -18.25
C VAL A 80 -15.34 -15.14 -17.71
N GLU A 81 -16.29 -14.98 -18.62
CA GLU A 81 -17.50 -15.80 -18.67
C GLU A 81 -18.05 -16.19 -17.29
N GLU A 82 -18.62 -15.24 -16.55
CA GLU A 82 -19.72 -15.60 -15.65
C GLU A 82 -20.96 -15.87 -16.51
N ASP A 83 -20.90 -16.97 -17.25
CA ASP A 83 -22.05 -17.87 -17.32
C ASP A 83 -22.23 -18.42 -15.90
N SER A 84 -22.72 -17.58 -14.97
CA SER A 84 -23.48 -18.10 -13.85
C SER A 84 -24.82 -18.52 -14.44
N SER A 85 -24.80 -19.61 -15.23
CA SER A 85 -25.93 -20.50 -15.18
C SER A 85 -26.15 -20.73 -13.70
N ASN A 86 -27.35 -20.38 -13.25
CA ASN A 86 -27.87 -21.03 -12.08
C ASN A 86 -27.76 -22.52 -12.42
N ASP A 87 -26.67 -23.16 -12.02
CA ASP A 87 -26.66 -24.55 -11.64
C ASP A 87 -27.55 -24.59 -10.40
N GLU A 88 -28.85 -24.39 -10.65
CA GLU A 88 -29.91 -25.23 -10.17
C GLU A 88 -29.25 -26.59 -10.01
N PHE A 89 -28.94 -26.91 -8.76
CA PHE A 89 -28.50 -28.23 -8.38
C PHE A 89 -29.67 -29.14 -8.73
N GLU A 90 -29.71 -29.51 -10.00
CA GLU A 90 -30.39 -30.64 -10.59
C GLU A 90 -29.74 -31.82 -9.85
N GLY A 91 -30.25 -32.04 -8.64
CA GLY A 91 -29.83 -33.14 -7.79
C GLY A 91 -29.88 -34.37 -8.67
N PRO A 92 -28.82 -35.20 -8.64
CA PRO A 92 -28.45 -36.08 -9.72
C PRO A 92 -29.72 -36.70 -10.32
N GLU A 93 -30.17 -36.16 -11.45
CA GLU A 93 -31.09 -36.88 -12.31
C GLU A 93 -30.22 -38.01 -12.81
N GLY A 94 -30.25 -39.09 -12.03
CA GLY A 94 -29.81 -40.39 -12.43
C GLY A 94 -30.69 -40.74 -13.60
N ASP A 95 -30.23 -40.32 -14.77
CA ASP A 95 -30.46 -41.01 -16.01
C ASP A 95 -29.97 -42.43 -15.74
N GLU A 96 -30.88 -43.25 -15.24
CA GLU A 96 -30.75 -44.69 -15.27
C GLU A 96 -30.86 -45.14 -16.73
N GLU A 97 -30.00 -44.62 -17.61
CA GLU A 97 -29.46 -45.42 -18.69
C GLU A 97 -28.54 -46.46 -18.04
N VAL A 98 -29.18 -47.42 -17.36
CA VAL A 98 -28.69 -48.78 -17.13
C VAL A 98 -28.66 -49.48 -18.51
N GLY A 99 -28.00 -48.84 -19.48
CA GLY A 99 -27.61 -49.36 -20.78
C GLY A 99 -26.21 -49.96 -20.66
N GLY A 100 -26.04 -50.88 -19.72
CA GLY A 100 -24.76 -51.46 -19.38
C GLY A 100 -24.96 -52.76 -18.66
N SER A 101 -25.51 -53.74 -19.38
CA SER A 101 -25.50 -55.15 -18.99
C SER A 101 -24.13 -55.53 -18.42
N TYR A 102 -24.03 -55.56 -17.10
CA TYR A 102 -23.05 -56.36 -16.39
C TYR A 102 -23.42 -57.83 -16.62
N THR A 103 -23.27 -58.30 -17.86
CA THR A 103 -23.04 -59.71 -18.17
C THR A 103 -21.61 -60.02 -17.73
N ALA A 104 -21.33 -59.87 -16.44
CA ALA A 104 -20.47 -60.84 -15.81
C ALA A 104 -21.32 -62.11 -15.78
N THR A 105 -20.98 -63.07 -16.64
CA THR A 105 -21.43 -64.45 -16.53
C THR A 105 -21.03 -64.93 -15.14
N ALA A 106 -21.87 -64.65 -14.15
CA ALA A 106 -21.93 -65.38 -12.92
C ALA A 106 -22.41 -66.76 -13.34
N GLU A 107 -21.44 -67.61 -13.69
CA GLU A 107 -21.61 -69.04 -13.80
C GLU A 107 -22.41 -69.46 -12.57
N GLY A 108 -23.68 -69.82 -12.84
CA GLY A 108 -24.70 -69.92 -11.84
C GLY A 108 -24.35 -71.00 -10.84
N HIS A 109 -23.82 -70.61 -9.70
CA HIS A 109 -24.26 -71.20 -8.44
C HIS A 109 -25.66 -70.68 -8.16
N SER A 110 -26.59 -71.10 -9.02
CA SER A 110 -28.01 -71.12 -8.74
C SER A 110 -28.13 -71.77 -7.38
N LEU A 111 -28.46 -70.97 -6.36
CA LEU A 111 -29.00 -71.47 -5.12
C LEU A 111 -30.11 -72.41 -5.55
N THR A 112 -29.82 -73.71 -5.50
CA THR A 112 -30.75 -74.75 -5.87
C THR A 112 -31.92 -74.48 -4.95
N LEU A 113 -33.00 -73.91 -5.50
CA LEU A 113 -34.18 -73.48 -4.75
C LEU A 113 -34.47 -74.60 -3.76
N LEU A 114 -34.14 -74.35 -2.48
CA LEU A 114 -34.31 -75.36 -1.46
C LEU A 114 -35.77 -75.72 -1.53
N ALA A 115 -36.05 -76.95 -1.96
CA ALA A 115 -37.40 -77.43 -2.12
C ALA A 115 -38.15 -77.08 -0.82
N PRO A 116 -39.30 -76.39 -0.90
CA PRO A 116 -40.06 -75.99 0.28
C PRO A 116 -40.33 -77.22 1.15
N GLY A 117 -39.57 -77.42 2.23
CA GLY A 117 -39.70 -78.59 3.09
C GLY A 117 -38.41 -79.17 3.69
N VAL A 118 -37.21 -78.75 3.26
CA VAL A 118 -35.96 -79.20 3.91
C VAL A 118 -35.62 -78.23 5.06
N PRO A 119 -35.52 -78.70 6.32
CA PRO A 119 -35.14 -77.83 7.44
C PRO A 119 -33.72 -77.32 7.26
N VAL A 120 -33.55 -76.00 7.18
CA VAL A 120 -32.23 -75.36 7.17
C VAL A 120 -31.54 -75.68 8.50
N PRO A 121 -30.32 -76.28 8.48
CA PRO A 121 -29.58 -76.53 9.70
C PRO A 121 -29.35 -75.23 10.47
N LEU A 122 -29.67 -75.22 11.78
CA LEU A 122 -29.51 -74.04 12.65
C LEU A 122 -28.07 -73.48 12.63
N SER A 123 -27.08 -74.33 12.39
CA SER A 123 -25.66 -73.93 12.27
C SER A 123 -25.41 -72.94 11.13
N VAL A 124 -26.18 -72.99 10.04
CA VAL A 124 -26.08 -72.03 8.92
C VAL A 124 -26.67 -70.68 9.32
N ILE A 125 -27.75 -70.70 10.11
CA ILE A 125 -28.39 -69.47 10.61
C ILE A 125 -27.45 -68.75 11.58
N GLU A 126 -26.81 -69.48 12.50
CA GLU A 126 -25.85 -68.92 13.46
C GLU A 126 -24.60 -68.34 12.78
N ASP A 127 -24.07 -69.01 11.75
CA ASP A 127 -22.96 -68.49 10.92
C ASP A 127 -23.35 -67.18 10.20
N LEU A 128 -24.53 -67.14 9.58
CA LEU A 128 -25.04 -65.93 8.92
C LEU A 128 -25.25 -64.78 9.91
N CYS A 129 -25.84 -65.06 11.08
CA CYS A 129 -26.01 -64.06 12.14
C CYS A 129 -24.66 -63.47 12.57
N THR A 130 -23.63 -64.31 12.73
CA THR A 130 -22.28 -63.87 13.10
C THR A 130 -21.63 -63.03 12.00
N ARG A 131 -21.72 -63.48 10.74
CA ARG A 131 -21.20 -62.73 9.59
C ARG A 131 -21.88 -61.38 9.41
N MET A 132 -23.19 -61.32 9.62
CA MET A 132 -23.96 -60.07 9.57
C MET A 132 -23.57 -59.11 10.69
N GLY A 133 -23.41 -59.61 11.92
CA GLY A 133 -22.93 -58.80 13.04
C GLY A 133 -21.52 -58.24 12.80
N ASN A 134 -20.60 -59.03 12.24
CA ASN A 134 -19.27 -58.57 11.87
C ASN A 134 -19.28 -57.52 10.75
N LEU A 135 -20.18 -57.68 9.77
CA LEU A 135 -20.36 -56.71 8.70
C LEU A 135 -20.90 -55.37 9.22
N GLU A 136 -21.90 -55.41 10.11
CA GLU A 136 -22.45 -54.22 10.77
C GLU A 136 -21.40 -53.50 11.61
N TYR A 137 -20.60 -54.26 12.37
CA TYR A 137 -19.47 -53.71 13.11
C TYR A 137 -18.42 -53.06 12.19
N GLY A 138 -18.05 -53.75 11.11
CA GLY A 138 -17.12 -53.23 10.09
C GLY A 138 -17.65 -51.96 9.41
N HIS A 139 -18.94 -51.92 9.09
CA HIS A 139 -19.61 -50.75 8.54
C HIS A 139 -19.59 -49.57 9.53
N GLY A 140 -19.91 -49.81 10.79
CA GLY A 140 -19.83 -48.78 11.84
C GLY A 140 -18.42 -48.20 11.99
N LEU A 141 -17.38 -49.03 11.90
CA LEU A 141 -15.99 -48.58 11.88
C LEU A 141 -15.65 -47.75 10.64
N LEU A 142 -16.12 -48.17 9.45
CA LEU A 142 -15.90 -47.45 8.21
C LEU A 142 -16.54 -46.06 8.25
N VAL A 143 -17.81 -45.96 8.67
CA VAL A 143 -18.53 -44.67 8.80
C VAL A 143 -17.78 -43.74 9.75
N LYS A 144 -17.32 -44.23 10.91
CA LYS A 144 -16.54 -43.42 11.85
C LYS A 144 -15.24 -42.90 11.23
N LYS A 145 -14.55 -43.73 10.46
CA LYS A 145 -13.33 -43.33 9.75
C LYS A 145 -13.62 -42.28 8.69
N VAL A 146 -14.68 -42.42 7.90
CA VAL A 146 -15.10 -41.44 6.89
C VAL A 146 -15.40 -40.09 7.52
N ILE A 147 -16.16 -40.04 8.62
CA ILE A 147 -16.45 -38.78 9.34
C ILE A 147 -15.16 -38.13 9.85
N THR A 148 -14.24 -38.94 10.38
CA THR A 148 -12.96 -38.41 10.90
C THR A 148 -12.11 -37.82 9.78
N VAL A 149 -12.03 -38.49 8.63
CA VAL A 149 -11.29 -38.00 7.46
C VAL A 149 -11.95 -36.73 6.90
N SER A 150 -13.28 -36.71 6.77
CA SER A 150 -14.03 -35.54 6.29
C SER A 150 -13.85 -34.32 7.20
N ASN A 151 -13.88 -34.50 8.53
CA ASN A 151 -13.63 -33.39 9.45
C ASN A 151 -12.20 -32.83 9.35
N ALA A 152 -11.20 -33.70 9.13
CA ALA A 152 -9.82 -33.26 8.94
C ALA A 152 -9.66 -32.46 7.63
N GLU A 153 -10.26 -32.93 6.54
CA GLU A 153 -10.25 -32.23 5.25
C GLU A 153 -10.95 -30.85 5.34
N VAL A 154 -12.08 -30.78 6.04
CA VAL A 154 -12.77 -29.50 6.30
C VAL A 154 -11.87 -28.56 7.13
N ALA A 155 -11.17 -29.06 8.14
CA ALA A 155 -10.24 -28.25 8.91
C ALA A 155 -9.06 -27.73 8.06
N ASP A 156 -8.51 -28.57 7.19
CA ASP A 156 -7.42 -28.20 6.28
C ASP A 156 -7.87 -27.12 5.28
N SER A 157 -9.07 -27.25 4.69
CA SER A 157 -9.60 -26.24 3.76
C SER A 157 -9.85 -24.88 4.43
N ILE A 158 -10.34 -24.85 5.68
CA ILE A 158 -10.47 -23.61 6.47
C ILE A 158 -9.09 -22.98 6.71
N ALA A 159 -8.10 -23.78 7.11
CA ALA A 159 -6.74 -23.30 7.33
C ALA A 159 -6.10 -22.73 6.05
N ILE A 160 -6.29 -23.38 4.91
CA ILE A 160 -5.82 -22.91 3.60
C ILE A 160 -6.49 -21.58 3.23
N GLY A 161 -7.80 -21.46 3.43
CA GLY A 161 -8.55 -20.22 3.18
C GLY A 161 -8.04 -19.04 4.02
N GLU A 162 -7.80 -19.26 5.31
CA GLU A 162 -7.26 -18.26 6.22
C GLU A 162 -5.86 -17.78 5.79
N ILE A 163 -4.99 -18.71 5.38
CA ILE A 163 -3.66 -18.37 4.85
C ILE A 163 -3.79 -17.51 3.59
N GLY A 164 -4.72 -17.82 2.69
CA GLY A 164 -5.01 -17.02 1.49
C GLY A 164 -5.39 -15.57 1.81
N LEU A 165 -6.25 -15.38 2.81
CA LEU A 165 -6.64 -14.04 3.30
C LEU A 165 -5.42 -13.29 3.85
N ARG A 166 -4.61 -13.93 4.71
CA ARG A 166 -3.41 -13.31 5.30
C ARG A 166 -2.39 -12.91 4.22
N VAL A 167 -2.16 -13.77 3.23
CA VAL A 167 -1.27 -13.46 2.09
C VAL A 167 -1.79 -12.26 1.29
N SER A 168 -3.11 -12.18 1.09
CA SER A 168 -3.73 -11.05 0.39
C SER A 168 -3.57 -9.74 1.17
N THR A 169 -3.72 -9.77 2.50
CA THR A 169 -3.43 -8.61 3.36
C THR A 169 -1.97 -8.17 3.27
N VAL A 170 -1.03 -9.10 3.39
CA VAL A 170 0.42 -8.79 3.30
C VAL A 170 0.79 -8.22 1.93
N LYS A 171 0.19 -8.75 0.86
CA LYS A 171 0.37 -8.24 -0.51
C LYS A 171 -0.09 -6.78 -0.63
N GLY A 172 -1.26 -6.45 -0.07
CA GLY A 172 -1.77 -5.08 -0.05
C GLY A 172 -0.83 -4.13 0.72
N GLN A 173 -0.33 -4.55 1.88
CA GLN A 173 0.64 -3.76 2.65
C GLN A 173 1.95 -3.54 1.90
N MET A 174 2.46 -4.57 1.22
CA MET A 174 3.66 -4.47 0.39
C MET A 174 3.49 -3.47 -0.76
N GLN A 175 2.30 -3.45 -1.38
CA GLN A 175 1.99 -2.49 -2.43
C GLN A 175 1.99 -1.05 -1.91
N VAL A 176 1.36 -0.79 -0.75
CA VAL A 176 1.39 0.54 -0.12
C VAL A 176 2.81 0.97 0.21
N MET A 177 3.62 0.07 0.76
CA MET A 177 5.03 0.34 1.07
C MET A 177 5.84 0.67 -0.20
N ALA A 178 5.61 -0.06 -1.29
CA ALA A 178 6.26 0.20 -2.57
C ALA A 178 5.88 1.60 -3.11
N SER A 179 4.60 1.95 -3.06
CA SER A 179 4.14 3.29 -3.48
C SER A 179 4.75 4.41 -2.64
N GLN A 180 4.82 4.24 -1.31
CA GLN A 180 5.47 5.21 -0.42
C GLN A 180 6.96 5.36 -0.75
N MET A 181 7.65 4.26 -1.05
CA MET A 181 9.07 4.31 -1.41
C MET A 181 9.30 5.11 -2.69
N VAL A 182 8.47 4.91 -3.70
CA VAL A 182 8.54 5.69 -4.95
C VAL A 182 8.33 7.17 -4.67
N GLN A 183 7.34 7.53 -3.84
CA GLN A 183 7.09 8.92 -3.46
C GLN A 183 8.28 9.56 -2.74
N VAL A 184 8.91 8.84 -1.81
CA VAL A 184 10.11 9.32 -1.09
C VAL A 184 11.27 9.54 -2.07
N VAL A 185 11.46 8.66 -3.05
CA VAL A 185 12.51 8.81 -4.07
C VAL A 185 12.27 10.04 -4.94
N SER A 186 11.04 10.25 -5.42
CA SER A 186 10.69 11.45 -6.19
C SER A 186 10.88 12.74 -5.37
N GLY A 187 10.51 12.72 -4.08
CA GLY A 187 10.76 13.84 -3.17
C GLY A 187 12.26 14.11 -2.98
N LEU A 188 13.09 13.06 -2.92
CA LEU A 188 14.54 13.20 -2.79
C LEU A 188 15.17 13.82 -4.04
N GLU A 189 14.71 13.44 -5.24
CA GLU A 189 15.14 14.07 -6.50
C GLU A 189 14.81 15.57 -6.52
N GLN A 190 13.62 15.96 -6.03
CA GLN A 190 13.26 17.37 -5.89
C GLN A 190 14.20 18.12 -4.93
N VAL A 191 14.57 17.52 -3.80
CA VAL A 191 15.54 18.13 -2.87
C VAL A 191 16.91 18.32 -3.53
N GLN A 192 17.37 17.38 -4.35
CA GLN A 192 18.63 17.51 -5.08
C GLN A 192 18.62 18.68 -6.07
N THR A 193 17.53 18.86 -6.83
CA THR A 193 17.39 19.99 -7.76
C THR A 193 17.35 21.34 -7.03
N LEU A 194 16.64 21.40 -5.90
CA LEU A 194 16.60 22.60 -5.06
C LEU A 194 17.98 22.92 -4.50
N GLN A 195 18.72 21.91 -4.02
CA GLN A 195 20.08 22.08 -3.52
C GLN A 195 21.03 22.64 -4.59
N ALA A 196 20.94 22.15 -5.84
CA ALA A 196 21.72 22.69 -6.95
C ALA A 196 21.40 24.16 -7.24
N THR A 197 20.12 24.54 -7.15
CA THR A 197 19.68 25.93 -7.34
C THR A 197 20.19 26.84 -6.22
N VAL A 198 20.20 26.36 -4.97
CA VAL A 198 20.77 27.11 -3.84
C VAL A 198 22.27 27.34 -4.05
N GLN A 199 23.04 26.31 -4.43
CA GLN A 199 24.47 26.44 -4.71
C GLN A 199 24.75 27.45 -5.83
N HIS A 200 23.93 27.43 -6.89
CA HIS A 200 24.03 28.40 -7.97
C HIS A 200 23.78 29.84 -7.49
N LYS A 201 22.75 30.06 -6.66
CA LYS A 201 22.47 31.39 -6.08
C LYS A 201 23.56 31.86 -5.13
N ASP A 202 24.15 30.97 -4.33
CA ASP A 202 25.27 31.31 -3.44
C ASP A 202 26.48 31.83 -4.22
N MET A 203 26.78 31.22 -5.37
CA MET A 203 27.83 31.70 -6.26
C MET A 203 27.53 33.10 -6.81
N GLN A 204 26.28 33.39 -7.18
CA GLN A 204 25.88 34.72 -7.62
C GLN A 204 25.99 35.76 -6.49
N ILE A 205 25.58 35.41 -5.28
CA ILE A 205 25.69 36.28 -4.11
C ILE A 205 27.17 36.61 -3.84
N GLN A 206 28.07 35.63 -3.92
CA GLN A 206 29.52 35.86 -3.76
C GLN A 206 30.09 36.79 -4.84
N GLN A 207 29.65 36.64 -6.09
CA GLN A 207 30.05 37.55 -7.18
C GLN A 207 29.58 38.98 -6.91
N LEU A 208 28.34 39.15 -6.46
CA LEU A 208 27.79 40.47 -6.15
C LEU A 208 28.52 41.11 -4.96
N GLN A 209 28.81 40.33 -3.90
CA GLN A 209 29.59 40.79 -2.76
C GLN A 209 31.00 41.25 -3.17
N THR A 210 31.62 40.54 -4.11
CA THR A 210 32.93 40.91 -4.68
C THR A 210 32.85 42.26 -5.39
N LEU A 211 31.84 42.45 -6.25
CA LEU A 211 31.63 43.70 -6.97
C LEU A 211 31.37 44.88 -6.03
N VAL A 212 30.52 44.69 -5.01
CA VAL A 212 30.22 45.71 -4.00
C VAL A 212 31.50 46.13 -3.24
N THR A 213 32.35 45.16 -2.90
CA THR A 213 33.63 45.43 -2.23
C THR A 213 34.58 46.24 -3.13
N GLU A 214 34.64 45.90 -4.42
CA GLU A 214 35.44 46.65 -5.39
C GLU A 214 34.93 48.09 -5.54
N MET A 215 33.62 48.28 -5.66
CA MET A 215 33.01 49.61 -5.74
C MET A 215 33.27 50.45 -4.49
N SER A 216 33.16 49.83 -3.30
CA SER A 216 33.46 50.51 -2.03
C SER A 216 34.91 50.97 -1.94
N SER A 217 35.87 50.16 -2.43
CA SER A 217 37.28 50.53 -2.51
C SER A 217 37.52 51.73 -3.45
N ARG A 218 36.85 51.74 -4.61
CA ARG A 218 36.91 52.87 -5.56
C ARG A 218 36.36 54.15 -4.94
N ASP A 219 35.24 54.06 -4.23
CA ASP A 219 34.62 55.21 -3.55
C ASP A 219 35.53 55.79 -2.46
N GLY A 220 36.14 54.93 -1.64
CA GLY A 220 37.14 55.36 -0.64
C GLY A 220 38.33 56.09 -1.26
N THR A 221 38.79 55.65 -2.44
CA THR A 221 39.87 56.32 -3.19
C THR A 221 39.42 57.68 -3.73
N LEU A 222 38.21 57.78 -4.29
CA LEU A 222 37.64 59.04 -4.77
C LEU A 222 37.48 60.04 -3.63
N MET A 223 37.01 59.58 -2.47
CA MET A 223 36.86 60.42 -1.27
C MET A 223 38.22 60.97 -0.80
N GLN A 224 39.28 60.15 -0.79
CA GLN A 224 40.63 60.64 -0.49
C GLN A 224 41.12 61.68 -1.49
N CYS A 225 40.83 61.49 -2.79
CA CYS A 225 41.20 62.45 -3.84
C CYS A 225 40.51 63.80 -3.63
N LEU A 226 39.20 63.80 -3.35
CA LEU A 226 38.41 65.00 -3.07
C LEU A 226 38.95 65.77 -1.87
N LEU A 227 39.18 65.09 -0.74
CA LEU A 227 39.78 65.71 0.46
C LEU A 227 41.16 66.31 0.17
N GLY A 228 41.96 65.66 -0.68
CA GLY A 228 43.26 66.18 -1.13
C GLY A 228 43.13 67.45 -1.98
N LEU A 229 42.12 67.52 -2.86
CA LEU A 229 41.83 68.71 -3.66
C LEU A 229 41.35 69.87 -2.79
N ASP A 230 40.44 69.62 -1.84
CA ASP A 230 39.93 70.65 -0.92
C ASP A 230 41.05 71.29 -0.09
N ARG A 231 41.99 70.47 0.39
CA ARG A 231 43.16 70.97 1.12
C ARG A 231 44.02 71.91 0.25
N ARG A 232 44.29 71.50 -0.99
CA ARG A 232 45.06 72.31 -1.95
C ARG A 232 44.34 73.60 -2.31
N LEU A 233 43.01 73.58 -2.40
CA LEU A 233 42.19 74.76 -2.65
C LEU A 233 42.27 75.75 -1.48
N ALA A 234 42.15 75.26 -0.24
CA ALA A 234 42.28 76.09 0.96
C ALA A 234 43.67 76.74 1.07
N ASP A 235 44.74 76.03 0.68
CA ASP A 235 46.10 76.59 0.64
C ASP A 235 46.23 77.72 -0.40
N VAL A 236 45.55 77.61 -1.54
CA VAL A 236 45.52 78.67 -2.57
C VAL A 236 44.74 79.89 -2.07
N GLU A 237 43.61 79.69 -1.39
CA GLU A 237 42.79 80.77 -0.83
C GLU A 237 43.51 81.58 0.25
N ARG A 238 44.36 80.92 1.06
CA ARG A 238 45.15 81.59 2.11
C ARG A 238 46.38 82.34 1.60
N ARG A 239 46.71 82.27 0.30
CA ARG A 239 47.89 82.93 -0.25
C ARG A 239 47.66 84.45 -0.28
N PRO A 240 48.55 85.27 0.32
CA PRO A 240 48.36 86.71 0.36
C PRO A 240 48.35 87.31 -1.06
N PRO A 241 47.55 88.36 -1.31
CA PRO A 241 47.53 89.03 -2.60
C PRO A 241 48.94 89.51 -2.93
N GLY A 242 49.41 89.17 -4.14
CA GLY A 242 50.75 89.54 -4.57
C GLY A 242 50.95 91.06 -4.54
N PRO A 243 52.19 91.54 -4.32
CA PRO A 243 52.47 92.98 -4.29
C PRO A 243 52.04 93.62 -5.61
N GLN A 244 51.18 94.65 -5.50
CA GLN A 244 50.73 95.50 -6.61
C GLN A 244 51.78 96.56 -6.95
#